data_AF-A0A2N1HSL3-F1
#
_entry.id   AF-A0A2N1HSL3-F1
#
_cell.length_a   1.000
_cell.length_b   1.000
_cell.length_c   1.000
_cell.angle_alpha   90.00
_cell.angle_beta   90.00
_cell.angle_gamma   90.00
#
_symmetry.space_group_name_H-M   'P 1'
#
loop_
_entity.id
_entity.type
_entity.pdbx_description
1 polymer ?
#
loop_
_entity_poly.entity_id
_entity_poly.type
_entity_poly.pdbx_seq_one_letter_code
_entity_poly.pdbx_strand_id
1 'polypeptide(L)'
;MFESIRISLFNLKEKKLFEFFVIIVIIISALEIGAKTFDLSENSLSVTKYLDVFITLFFLFEITIRFLSEEKKTDFFKSGWNIFDTLVVAISLIPINESEMALLARLIRIFRVLRMISIIPELRILINSLLQALPRLGYVVLLMFIIFYIYAAVGSYLFQDINPVLWGDIAISMLTLFRVMTFEDWTDIQYETMEIYPMSWIFYMTFIFFTAFAFLNMVIGIVVGVMDEEMHKERLKSEPSMNELQDQIKDIRGQIQILIDRENKS
;
A
#
# COMPACT_ATOMS: atom_id res chain seq x y z
N MET A 1 -16.61 8.47 36.80
CA MET A 1 -17.67 8.07 35.86
C MET A 1 -17.19 8.01 34.41
N PHE A 2 -16.57 9.07 33.88
CA PHE A 2 -16.01 9.03 32.51
C PHE A 2 -14.84 8.02 32.36
N GLU A 3 -13.94 7.96 33.34
CA GLU A 3 -12.83 6.98 33.32
C GLU A 3 -13.30 5.51 33.39
N SER A 4 -14.29 5.21 34.24
CA SER A 4 -14.85 3.86 34.33
C SER A 4 -15.54 3.42 33.04
N ILE A 5 -16.18 4.35 32.32
CA ILE A 5 -16.78 4.08 31.00
C ILE A 5 -15.67 3.85 29.96
N ARG A 6 -14.63 4.68 29.94
CA ARG A 6 -13.47 4.54 29.04
C ARG A 6 -12.79 3.18 29.19
N ILE A 7 -12.50 2.78 30.43
CA ILE A 7 -11.88 1.48 30.74
C ILE A 7 -12.79 0.32 30.32
N SER A 8 -14.09 0.43 30.54
CA SER A 8 -15.05 -0.60 30.12
C SER A 8 -15.12 -0.75 28.59
N LEU A 9 -15.08 0.37 27.86
CA LEU A 9 -15.05 0.40 26.39
C LEU A 9 -13.73 -0.16 25.84
N PHE A 10 -12.60 0.17 26.48
CA PHE A 10 -11.30 -0.39 26.15
C PHE A 10 -11.30 -1.92 26.33
N ASN A 11 -11.79 -2.41 27.47
CA ASN A 11 -11.92 -3.84 27.75
C ASN A 11 -12.90 -4.55 26.78
N LEU A 12 -13.92 -3.86 26.27
CA LEU A 12 -14.83 -4.41 25.27
C LEU A 12 -14.12 -4.55 23.91
N LYS A 13 -13.36 -3.54 23.50
CA LYS A 13 -12.57 -3.52 22.25
C LYS A 13 -11.51 -4.62 22.22
N GLU A 14 -10.82 -4.87 23.33
CA GLU A 14 -9.76 -5.89 23.39
C GLU A 14 -10.27 -7.34 23.45
N LYS A 15 -11.57 -7.56 23.57
CA LYS A 15 -12.12 -8.92 23.55
C LYS A 15 -12.03 -9.50 22.14
N LYS A 16 -11.36 -10.65 22.03
CA LYS A 16 -11.32 -11.47 20.79
C LYS A 16 -12.70 -11.76 20.20
N LEU A 17 -13.74 -11.89 21.04
CA LEU A 17 -15.12 -12.08 20.57
C LEU A 17 -15.65 -10.85 19.82
N PHE A 18 -15.31 -9.64 20.29
CA PHE A 18 -15.72 -8.40 19.63
C PHE A 18 -15.01 -8.27 18.28
N GLU A 19 -13.70 -8.48 18.25
CA GLU A 19 -12.90 -8.51 17.02
C GLU A 19 -13.44 -9.52 16.00
N PHE A 20 -13.69 -10.76 16.44
CA PHE A 20 -14.27 -11.81 15.60
C PHE A 20 -15.65 -11.42 15.05
N PHE A 21 -16.50 -10.79 15.88
CA PHE A 21 -17.80 -10.31 15.43
C PHE A 21 -17.67 -9.20 14.38
N VAL A 22 -16.74 -8.25 14.56
CA VAL A 22 -16.47 -7.21 13.57
C VAL A 22 -16.05 -7.84 12.24
N ILE A 23 -15.15 -8.84 12.25
CA ILE A 23 -14.71 -9.54 11.05
C ILE A 23 -15.89 -10.21 10.34
N ILE A 24 -16.77 -10.90 11.08
CA ILE A 24 -17.99 -11.49 10.51
C ILE A 24 -18.84 -10.43 9.81
N VAL A 25 -19.06 -9.27 10.45
CA VAL A 25 -19.86 -8.19 9.86
C VAL A 25 -19.21 -7.65 8.58
N ILE A 26 -17.88 -7.57 8.50
CA ILE A 26 -17.19 -7.19 7.25
C ILE A 26 -17.41 -8.23 6.16
N ILE A 27 -17.28 -9.52 6.48
CA ILE A 27 -17.49 -10.60 5.51
C ILE A 27 -18.92 -10.56 4.97
N ILE A 28 -19.91 -10.43 5.86
CA ILE A 28 -21.32 -10.28 5.46
C ILE A 28 -21.47 -9.02 4.59
N SER A 29 -20.83 -7.91 4.94
CA SER A 29 -20.85 -6.68 4.14
C SER A 29 -20.26 -6.87 2.74
N ALA A 30 -19.19 -7.65 2.60
CA ALA A 30 -18.59 -7.93 1.30
C ALA A 30 -19.49 -8.84 0.45
N LEU A 31 -20.07 -9.87 1.07
CA LEU A 31 -21.04 -10.75 0.42
C LEU A 31 -22.32 -10.01 0.02
N GLU A 32 -22.77 -9.03 0.80
CA GLU A 32 -23.93 -8.20 0.48
C GLU A 32 -23.71 -7.35 -0.79
N ILE A 33 -22.52 -6.77 -0.93
CA ILE A 33 -22.13 -6.05 -2.15
C ILE A 33 -22.12 -7.00 -3.36
N GLY A 34 -21.58 -8.21 -3.19
CA GLY A 34 -21.60 -9.24 -4.24
C GLY A 34 -23.01 -9.69 -4.60
N ALA A 35 -23.90 -9.84 -3.61
CA ALA A 35 -25.29 -10.25 -3.86
C ALA A 35 -26.04 -9.22 -4.73
N LYS A 36 -25.74 -7.92 -4.58
CA LYS A 36 -26.33 -6.84 -5.38
C LYS A 36 -25.93 -6.85 -6.87
N THR A 37 -24.96 -7.68 -7.28
CA THR A 37 -24.62 -7.82 -8.70
C THR A 37 -25.54 -8.79 -9.44
N PHE A 38 -26.39 -9.52 -8.72
CA PHE A 38 -27.40 -10.42 -9.27
C PHE A 38 -28.78 -9.75 -9.31
N ASP A 39 -29.65 -10.23 -10.18
CA ASP A 39 -31.06 -9.83 -10.19
C ASP A 39 -31.77 -10.40 -8.96
N LEU A 40 -31.94 -9.54 -7.95
CA LEU A 40 -32.53 -9.89 -6.66
C LEU A 40 -34.05 -9.75 -6.71
N SER A 41 -34.76 -10.70 -6.07
CA SER A 41 -36.19 -10.55 -5.79
C SER A 41 -36.47 -9.33 -4.90
N GLU A 42 -37.69 -8.80 -4.91
CA GLU A 42 -38.09 -7.64 -4.07
C GLU A 42 -37.83 -7.88 -2.57
N ASN A 43 -38.02 -9.12 -2.11
CA ASN A 43 -37.72 -9.52 -0.74
C ASN A 43 -36.21 -9.45 -0.45
N SER A 44 -35.39 -9.98 -1.37
CA SER A 44 -33.93 -9.94 -1.25
C SER A 44 -33.39 -8.50 -1.29
N LEU A 45 -33.98 -7.63 -2.11
CA LEU A 45 -33.66 -6.20 -2.15
C LEU A 45 -33.99 -5.50 -0.82
N SER A 46 -35.12 -5.83 -0.21
CA SER A 46 -35.50 -5.30 1.09
C SER A 46 -34.55 -5.77 2.20
N VAL A 47 -34.20 -7.07 2.22
CA VAL A 47 -33.25 -7.64 3.17
C VAL A 47 -31.88 -6.97 3.06
N THR A 48 -31.34 -6.85 1.84
CA THR A 48 -30.04 -6.19 1.61
C THR A 48 -30.08 -4.72 2.05
N LYS A 49 -31.17 -3.99 1.81
CA LYS A 49 -31.33 -2.62 2.31
C LYS A 49 -31.28 -2.52 3.84
N TYR A 50 -32.00 -3.39 4.57
CA TYR A 50 -31.94 -3.41 6.03
C TYR A 50 -30.55 -3.79 6.54
N LEU A 51 -29.91 -4.73 5.86
CA LEU A 51 -28.57 -5.22 6.19
C LEU A 51 -27.50 -4.14 5.96
N ASP A 52 -27.59 -3.36 4.88
CA ASP A 52 -26.73 -2.20 4.59
C ASP A 52 -26.82 -1.13 5.71
N VAL A 53 -28.04 -0.82 6.17
CA VAL A 53 -28.25 0.13 7.27
C VAL A 53 -27.68 -0.43 8.58
N PHE A 54 -27.95 -1.70 8.89
CA PHE A 54 -27.41 -2.36 10.07
C PHE A 54 -25.87 -2.33 10.10
N ILE A 55 -25.22 -2.74 9.00
CA ILE A 55 -23.77 -2.70 8.86
C ILE A 55 -23.24 -1.29 9.08
N THR A 56 -23.85 -0.29 8.44
CA THR A 56 -23.41 1.10 8.54
C THR A 56 -23.49 1.61 9.98
N LEU A 57 -24.60 1.34 10.67
CA LEU A 57 -24.78 1.72 12.07
C LEU A 57 -23.83 0.97 13.01
N PHE A 58 -23.64 -0.34 12.80
CA PHE A 58 -22.70 -1.14 13.56
C PHE A 58 -21.28 -0.58 13.47
N PHE A 59 -20.86 -0.20 12.27
CA PHE A 59 -19.53 0.36 12.04
C PHE A 59 -19.37 1.78 12.56
N LEU A 60 -20.41 2.60 12.50
CA LEU A 60 -20.44 3.89 13.18
C LEU A 60 -20.29 3.72 14.69
N PHE A 61 -20.98 2.74 15.27
CA PHE A 61 -20.86 2.40 16.68
C PHE A 61 -19.45 1.90 17.03
N GLU A 62 -18.89 0.99 16.23
CA GLU A 62 -17.53 0.46 16.40
C GLU A 62 -16.47 1.57 16.40
N ILE A 63 -16.49 2.45 15.39
CA ILE A 63 -15.49 3.53 15.29
C ILE A 63 -15.66 4.55 16.44
N THR A 64 -16.90 4.75 16.90
CA THR A 64 -17.20 5.60 18.06
C THR A 64 -16.64 4.98 19.34
N ILE A 65 -16.80 3.67 19.58
CA ILE A 65 -16.15 2.97 20.70
C ILE A 65 -14.64 3.17 20.62
N ARG A 66 -14.06 2.94 19.45
CA ARG A 66 -12.61 3.05 19.24
C ARG A 66 -12.12 4.46 19.59
N PHE A 67 -12.79 5.50 19.10
CA PHE A 67 -12.49 6.90 19.43
C PHE A 67 -12.67 7.23 20.91
N LEU A 68 -13.74 6.75 21.54
CA LEU A 68 -14.02 7.00 22.96
C LEU A 68 -13.06 6.25 23.89
N SER A 69 -12.53 5.11 23.46
CA SER A 69 -11.56 4.30 24.22
C SER A 69 -10.17 4.93 24.32
N GLU A 70 -9.77 5.79 23.37
CA GLU A 70 -8.45 6.44 23.40
C GLU A 70 -8.32 7.43 24.57
N GLU A 71 -7.17 7.38 25.27
CA GLU A 71 -6.91 8.25 26.41
C GLU A 71 -6.84 9.72 26.01
N LYS A 72 -6.10 10.01 24.93
CA LYS A 72 -6.06 11.32 24.29
C LYS A 72 -6.72 11.20 22.92
N LYS A 73 -7.74 12.01 22.67
CA LYS A 73 -8.49 11.97 21.39
C LYS A 73 -7.63 12.27 20.16
N THR A 74 -6.52 13.00 20.36
CA THR A 74 -5.52 13.25 19.32
C THR A 74 -4.81 11.98 18.85
N ASP A 75 -4.67 10.97 19.72
CA ASP A 75 -3.95 9.74 19.38
C ASP A 75 -4.73 8.87 18.40
N PHE A 76 -6.06 8.95 18.43
CA PHE A 76 -6.92 8.33 17.42
C PHE A 76 -6.55 8.77 16.00
N PHE A 77 -6.35 10.08 15.80
CA PHE A 77 -6.03 10.67 14.50
C PHE A 77 -4.56 10.54 14.10
N LYS A 78 -3.68 10.00 14.97
CA LYS A 78 -2.30 9.66 14.58
C LYS A 78 -2.22 8.32 13.85
N SER A 79 -3.23 7.46 14.02
CA SER A 79 -3.31 6.18 13.33
C SER A 79 -3.97 6.34 11.96
N GLY A 80 -3.19 6.13 10.89
CA GLY A 80 -3.70 6.13 9.52
C GLY A 80 -4.86 5.16 9.29
N TRP A 81 -4.86 4.01 9.99
CA TRP A 81 -5.93 3.02 9.92
C TRP A 81 -7.25 3.50 10.55
N ASN A 82 -7.16 4.27 11.64
CA ASN A 82 -8.35 4.87 12.26
C ASN A 82 -8.94 5.97 11.38
N ILE A 83 -8.09 6.80 10.76
CA ILE A 83 -8.52 7.80 9.78
C ILE A 83 -9.20 7.12 8.58
N PHE A 84 -8.56 6.08 8.03
CA PHE A 84 -9.10 5.31 6.92
C PHE A 84 -10.49 4.73 7.23
N ASP A 85 -10.63 4.05 8.37
CA ASP A 85 -11.91 3.49 8.81
C ASP A 85 -12.98 4.57 9.00
N THR A 86 -12.59 5.72 9.56
CA THR A 86 -13.50 6.85 9.76
C THR A 86 -13.98 7.42 8.43
N LEU A 87 -13.09 7.58 7.45
CA LEU A 87 -13.46 8.06 6.10
C LEU A 87 -14.43 7.10 5.41
N VAL A 88 -14.18 5.79 5.48
CA VAL A 88 -15.05 4.77 4.89
C VAL A 88 -16.44 4.78 5.52
N VAL A 89 -16.54 4.91 6.84
CA VAL A 89 -17.83 5.03 7.55
C VAL A 89 -18.52 6.35 7.20
N ALA A 90 -17.79 7.47 7.18
CA ALA A 90 -18.34 8.77 6.83
C ALA A 90 -18.95 8.79 5.42
N ILE A 91 -18.24 8.21 4.43
CA ILE A 91 -18.77 8.12 3.08
C ILE A 91 -20.01 7.21 3.01
N SER A 92 -20.04 6.14 3.82
CA SER A 92 -21.19 5.23 3.88
C SER A 92 -22.46 5.87 4.46
N LEU A 93 -22.32 6.95 5.24
CA LEU A 93 -23.44 7.72 5.80
C LEU A 93 -24.05 8.71 4.81
N ILE A 94 -23.36 9.02 3.70
CA ILE A 94 -23.87 9.98 2.72
C ILE A 94 -25.10 9.39 2.02
N PRO A 95 -26.28 10.04 2.14
CA PRO A 95 -27.48 9.56 1.47
C PRO A 95 -27.32 9.70 -0.04
N ILE A 96 -27.67 8.63 -0.75
CA ILE A 96 -27.60 8.61 -2.21
C ILE A 96 -28.94 9.14 -2.74
N ASN A 97 -28.93 10.40 -3.20
CA ASN A 97 -30.03 10.93 -4.00
C ASN A 97 -29.90 10.44 -5.44
N GLU A 98 -31.01 10.30 -6.17
CA GLU A 98 -31.10 9.77 -7.55
C GLU A 98 -30.48 10.67 -8.65
N SER A 99 -29.41 11.41 -8.35
CA SER A 99 -28.63 12.15 -9.34
C SER A 99 -27.49 11.29 -9.91
N GLU A 100 -26.79 11.79 -10.93
CA GLU A 100 -25.63 11.11 -11.53
C GLU A 100 -24.53 10.72 -10.52
N MET A 101 -24.47 11.39 -9.36
CA MET A 101 -23.59 11.01 -8.24
C MET A 101 -23.99 9.71 -7.55
N ALA A 102 -25.18 9.16 -7.82
CA ALA A 102 -25.66 7.92 -7.22
C ALA A 102 -24.88 6.68 -7.64
N LEU A 103 -24.39 6.66 -8.88
CA LEU A 103 -23.55 5.56 -9.38
C LEU A 103 -22.19 5.59 -8.68
N LEU A 104 -21.56 6.78 -8.60
CA LEU A 104 -20.29 6.95 -7.91
C LEU A 104 -20.41 6.63 -6.42
N ALA A 105 -21.46 7.12 -5.75
CA ALA A 105 -21.70 6.83 -4.35
C ALA A 105 -21.95 5.33 -4.10
N ARG A 106 -22.59 4.61 -5.05
CA ARG A 106 -22.71 3.14 -5.00
C ARG A 106 -21.36 2.44 -5.12
N LEU A 107 -20.51 2.87 -6.06
CA LEU A 107 -19.15 2.31 -6.24
C LEU A 107 -18.28 2.56 -5.02
N ILE A 108 -18.39 3.75 -4.38
CA ILE A 108 -17.56 4.06 -3.21
C ILE A 108 -17.88 3.12 -2.03
N ARG A 109 -19.08 2.55 -1.96
CA ARG A 109 -19.41 1.57 -0.92
C ARG A 109 -18.54 0.32 -0.99
N ILE A 110 -17.99 -0.04 -2.15
CA ILE A 110 -17.07 -1.18 -2.31
C ILE A 110 -15.82 -1.00 -1.43
N PHE A 111 -15.36 0.24 -1.22
CA PHE A 111 -14.21 0.51 -0.36
C PHE A 111 -14.42 0.05 1.09
N ARG A 112 -15.66 -0.18 1.56
CA ARG A 112 -15.89 -0.76 2.89
C ARG A 112 -15.33 -2.16 3.06
N VAL A 113 -15.16 -2.90 1.97
CA VAL A 113 -14.51 -4.22 1.97
C VAL A 113 -13.03 -4.08 2.34
N LEU A 114 -12.40 -2.96 2.00
CA LEU A 114 -11.00 -2.69 2.38
C LEU A 114 -10.81 -2.53 3.88
N ARG A 115 -11.88 -2.41 4.69
CA ARG A 115 -11.77 -2.45 6.16
C ARG A 115 -11.28 -3.80 6.69
N MET A 116 -11.34 -4.86 5.88
CA MET A 116 -10.61 -6.11 6.23
C MET A 116 -9.11 -5.84 6.39
N ILE A 117 -8.54 -4.98 5.55
CA ILE A 117 -7.12 -4.60 5.63
C ILE A 117 -6.84 -3.86 6.93
N SER A 118 -7.73 -2.96 7.33
CA SER A 118 -7.58 -2.23 8.58
C SER A 118 -7.87 -3.09 9.80
N ILE A 119 -8.45 -4.29 9.71
CA ILE A 119 -8.75 -5.10 10.91
C ILE A 119 -7.79 -6.27 11.07
N ILE A 120 -7.33 -6.86 9.96
CA ILE A 120 -6.41 -8.00 9.98
C ILE A 120 -4.97 -7.49 10.12
N PRO A 121 -4.27 -7.73 11.24
CA PRO A 121 -2.91 -7.24 11.48
C PRO A 121 -1.92 -7.65 10.39
N GLU A 122 -2.04 -8.87 9.88
CA GLU A 122 -1.19 -9.43 8.82
C GLU A 122 -1.30 -8.61 7.54
N LEU A 123 -2.53 -8.22 7.15
CA LEU A 123 -2.75 -7.35 5.98
C LEU A 123 -2.16 -5.96 6.20
N ARG A 124 -2.30 -5.39 7.41
CA ARG A 124 -1.66 -4.11 7.75
C ARG A 124 -0.15 -4.20 7.61
N ILE A 125 0.47 -5.27 8.09
CA ILE A 125 1.92 -5.48 7.98
C ILE A 125 2.33 -5.50 6.51
N LEU A 126 1.66 -6.29 5.67
CA LEU A 126 1.96 -6.37 4.24
C LEU A 126 1.84 -5.02 3.54
N ILE A 127 0.76 -4.28 3.77
CA ILE A 127 0.55 -2.95 3.17
C ILE A 127 1.57 -1.93 3.70
N ASN A 128 1.85 -1.92 5.00
CA ASN A 128 2.85 -1.03 5.57
C ASN A 128 4.24 -1.32 5.00
N SER A 129 4.61 -2.60 4.82
CA SER A 129 5.86 -3.00 4.17
C SER A 129 5.93 -2.52 2.72
N LEU A 130 4.84 -2.64 1.96
CA LEU A 130 4.76 -2.11 0.59
C LEU A 130 4.93 -0.58 0.57
N LEU A 131 4.19 0.13 1.43
CA LEU A 131 4.26 1.59 1.53
C LEU A 131 5.63 2.08 2.00
N GLN A 132 6.32 1.34 2.85
CA GLN A 132 7.70 1.65 3.27
C GLN A 132 8.72 1.47 2.15
N ALA A 133 8.45 0.58 1.18
CA ALA A 133 9.30 0.38 0.01
C ALA A 133 9.11 1.48 -1.05
N LEU A 134 7.92 2.07 -1.18
CA LEU A 134 7.60 3.06 -2.21
C LEU A 134 8.55 4.28 -2.27
N PRO A 135 8.95 4.91 -1.14
CA PRO A 135 9.87 6.05 -1.19
C PRO A 135 11.22 5.72 -1.84
N ARG A 136 11.72 4.48 -1.68
CA ARG A 136 12.98 4.03 -2.30
C ARG A 136 12.88 4.02 -3.84
N LEU A 137 11.66 3.93 -4.37
CA LEU A 137 11.37 3.88 -5.80
C LEU A 137 11.11 5.25 -6.43
N GLY A 138 10.97 6.32 -5.64
CA GLY A 138 10.47 7.61 -6.12
C GLY A 138 11.23 8.17 -7.32
N TYR A 139 12.57 8.16 -7.29
CA TYR A 139 13.39 8.64 -8.40
C TYR A 139 13.28 7.77 -9.65
N VAL A 140 13.15 6.46 -9.48
CA VAL A 140 13.01 5.54 -10.61
C VAL A 140 11.63 5.71 -11.26
N VAL A 141 10.57 5.80 -10.46
CA VAL A 141 9.22 6.06 -10.94
C VAL A 141 9.16 7.40 -11.69
N LEU A 142 9.84 8.44 -11.19
CA LEU A 142 9.94 9.72 -11.88
C LEU A 142 10.69 9.60 -13.22
N LEU A 143 11.81 8.88 -13.25
CA LEU A 143 12.56 8.63 -14.48
C LEU A 143 11.71 7.86 -15.50
N MET A 144 11.01 6.81 -15.07
CA MET A 144 10.10 6.05 -15.90
C MET A 144 8.97 6.94 -16.44
N PHE A 145 8.38 7.78 -15.61
CA PHE A 145 7.35 8.73 -16.05
C PHE A 145 7.87 9.69 -17.12
N ILE A 146 9.09 10.23 -16.97
CA ILE A 146 9.73 11.09 -17.98
C ILE A 146 9.94 10.34 -19.29
N ILE A 147 10.46 9.11 -19.24
CA ILE A 147 10.66 8.27 -20.44
C ILE A 147 9.31 8.00 -21.12
N PHE A 148 8.30 7.57 -20.37
CA PHE A 148 6.96 7.34 -20.88
C PHE A 148 6.38 8.57 -21.55
N TYR A 149 6.47 9.74 -20.91
CA TYR A 149 5.92 10.97 -21.43
C TYR A 149 6.59 11.39 -22.75
N ILE A 150 7.93 11.31 -22.83
CA ILE A 150 8.67 11.64 -24.06
C ILE A 150 8.27 10.70 -25.19
N TYR A 151 8.27 9.38 -24.96
CA TYR A 151 7.88 8.41 -25.98
C TYR A 151 6.41 8.55 -26.37
N ALA A 152 5.52 8.85 -25.43
CA ALA A 152 4.11 9.07 -25.71
C ALA A 152 3.88 10.34 -26.55
N ALA A 153 4.61 11.43 -26.28
CA ALA A 153 4.56 12.64 -27.08
C ALA A 153 5.08 12.40 -28.51
N VAL A 154 6.17 11.65 -28.66
CA VAL A 154 6.71 11.27 -29.97
C VAL A 154 5.75 10.32 -30.70
N GLY A 155 5.25 9.29 -30.03
CA GLY A 155 4.35 8.29 -30.60
C GLY A 155 3.01 8.89 -31.03
N SER A 156 2.39 9.74 -30.20
CA SER A 156 1.18 10.47 -30.61
C SER A 156 1.43 11.35 -31.83
N TYR A 157 2.55 12.08 -31.86
CA TYR A 157 2.87 12.91 -33.02
C TYR A 157 3.13 12.10 -34.31
N LEU A 158 3.79 10.94 -34.21
CA LEU A 158 4.18 10.15 -35.39
C LEU A 158 3.12 9.15 -35.87
N PHE A 159 2.34 8.57 -34.96
CA PHE A 159 1.52 7.40 -35.24
C PHE A 159 0.01 7.64 -35.06
N GLN A 160 -0.41 8.84 -34.64
CA GLN A 160 -1.82 9.19 -34.50
C GLN A 160 -2.63 8.95 -35.78
N ASP A 161 -2.09 9.31 -36.95
CA ASP A 161 -2.79 9.13 -38.24
C ASP A 161 -2.87 7.66 -38.68
N ILE A 162 -2.00 6.80 -38.12
CA ILE A 162 -2.01 5.35 -38.39
C ILE A 162 -3.09 4.69 -37.54
N ASN A 163 -3.04 4.91 -36.23
CA ASN A 163 -3.98 4.33 -35.29
C ASN A 163 -4.33 5.32 -34.16
N PRO A 164 -5.41 6.11 -34.33
CA PRO A 164 -5.81 7.10 -33.34
C PRO A 164 -6.35 6.47 -32.04
N VAL A 165 -6.71 5.18 -32.05
CA VAL A 165 -7.13 4.45 -30.84
C VAL A 165 -5.93 4.18 -29.92
N LEU A 166 -4.75 3.97 -30.48
CA LEU A 166 -3.51 3.71 -29.73
C LEU A 166 -2.65 4.96 -29.53
N TRP A 167 -2.74 5.94 -30.43
CA TRP A 167 -1.82 7.08 -30.47
C TRP A 167 -2.54 8.44 -30.50
N GLY A 168 -3.86 8.49 -30.28
CA GLY A 168 -4.67 9.68 -30.49
C GLY A 168 -4.28 10.90 -29.65
N ASP A 169 -3.76 10.68 -28.45
CA ASP A 169 -3.17 11.72 -27.61
C ASP A 169 -2.06 11.14 -26.72
N ILE A 170 -1.39 12.00 -25.95
CA ILE A 170 -0.30 11.60 -25.07
C ILE A 170 -0.77 10.62 -23.98
N ALA A 171 -1.97 10.78 -23.42
CA ALA A 171 -2.47 9.91 -22.36
C ALA A 171 -2.79 8.51 -22.89
N ILE A 172 -3.45 8.42 -24.05
CA ILE A 172 -3.71 7.17 -24.76
C ILE A 172 -2.38 6.51 -25.16
N SER A 173 -1.43 7.28 -25.69
CA SER A 173 -0.11 6.78 -26.06
C SER A 173 0.68 6.24 -24.86
N MET A 174 0.55 6.86 -23.68
CA MET A 174 1.14 6.33 -22.44
C MET A 174 0.53 4.97 -22.05
N LEU A 175 -0.78 4.75 -22.27
CA LEU A 175 -1.42 3.44 -22.05
C LEU A 175 -0.93 2.40 -23.06
N THR A 176 -0.80 2.78 -24.33
CA THR A 176 -0.21 1.92 -25.36
C THR A 176 1.23 1.53 -25.00
N LEU A 177 2.05 2.48 -24.57
CA LEU A 177 3.42 2.24 -24.13
C LEU A 177 3.49 1.43 -22.82
N PHE A 178 2.48 1.51 -21.95
CA PHE A 178 2.37 0.63 -20.80
C PHE A 178 2.20 -0.83 -21.22
N ARG A 179 1.33 -1.11 -22.20
CA ARG A 179 1.19 -2.44 -22.82
C ARG A 179 2.49 -2.91 -23.49
N VAL A 180 3.21 -2.00 -24.17
CA VAL A 180 4.53 -2.32 -24.74
C VAL A 180 5.54 -2.66 -23.63
N MET A 181 5.56 -1.93 -22.52
CA MET A 181 6.47 -2.18 -21.40
C MET A 181 6.20 -3.53 -20.72
N THR A 182 4.93 -3.98 -20.65
CA THR A 182 4.58 -5.30 -20.11
C THR A 182 4.87 -6.44 -21.08
N PHE A 183 5.44 -6.14 -22.26
CA PHE A 183 5.71 -7.09 -23.35
C PHE A 183 4.46 -7.77 -23.90
N GLU A 184 3.28 -7.21 -23.66
CA GLU A 184 2.01 -7.76 -24.12
C GLU A 184 1.75 -7.29 -25.57
N ASP A 185 1.79 -8.22 -26.53
CA ASP A 185 1.41 -7.98 -27.95
C ASP A 185 2.04 -6.72 -28.59
N TRP A 186 3.20 -6.31 -28.12
CA TRP A 186 3.85 -5.07 -28.56
C TRP A 186 4.31 -5.14 -30.02
N THR A 187 4.54 -6.36 -30.54
CA THR A 187 4.93 -6.60 -31.92
C THR A 187 3.83 -6.24 -32.90
N ASP A 188 2.56 -6.43 -32.55
CA ASP A 188 1.44 -6.11 -33.46
C ASP A 188 1.33 -4.59 -33.64
N ILE A 189 1.48 -3.85 -32.54
CA ILE A 189 1.54 -2.38 -32.56
C ILE A 189 2.75 -1.89 -33.37
N GLN A 190 3.89 -2.58 -33.23
CA GLN A 190 5.07 -2.29 -34.04
C GLN A 190 4.83 -2.55 -35.53
N TYR A 191 4.31 -3.72 -35.88
CA TYR A 191 4.11 -4.10 -37.28
C TYR A 191 3.14 -3.16 -37.98
N GLU A 192 2.07 -2.74 -37.30
CA GLU A 192 1.12 -1.75 -37.80
C GLU A 192 1.82 -0.43 -38.18
N THR A 193 2.68 0.11 -37.31
CA THR A 193 3.39 1.35 -37.66
C THR A 193 4.52 1.13 -38.67
N MET A 194 5.05 -0.09 -38.79
CA MET A 194 6.06 -0.44 -39.79
C MET A 194 5.51 -0.47 -41.22
N GLU A 195 4.20 -0.70 -41.40
CA GLU A 195 3.57 -0.66 -42.73
C GLU A 195 3.75 0.72 -43.39
N ILE A 196 3.75 1.80 -42.59
CA ILE A 196 3.95 3.17 -43.07
C ILE A 196 5.39 3.66 -42.82
N TYR A 197 5.95 3.35 -41.65
CA TYR A 197 7.30 3.75 -41.25
C TYR A 197 8.17 2.51 -41.01
N PRO A 198 8.87 1.96 -42.02
CA PRO A 198 9.60 0.69 -41.89
C PRO A 198 10.67 0.63 -40.79
N MET A 199 11.15 1.79 -40.33
CA MET A 199 12.14 1.89 -39.23
C MET A 199 11.50 2.18 -37.86
N SER A 200 10.17 2.16 -37.74
CA SER A 200 9.48 2.40 -36.46
C SER A 200 9.84 1.36 -35.39
N TRP A 201 10.32 0.17 -35.77
CA TRP A 201 10.84 -0.83 -34.83
C TRP A 201 11.91 -0.27 -33.88
N ILE A 202 12.69 0.73 -34.32
CA ILE A 202 13.70 1.39 -33.49
C ILE A 202 13.05 2.07 -32.29
N PHE A 203 11.93 2.76 -32.49
CA PHE A 203 11.18 3.44 -31.42
C PHE A 203 10.78 2.45 -30.31
N TYR A 204 10.23 1.30 -30.67
CA TYR A 204 9.80 0.29 -29.69
C TYR A 204 10.99 -0.39 -29.02
N MET A 205 12.02 -0.76 -29.79
CA MET A 205 13.21 -1.42 -29.25
C MET A 205 13.98 -0.52 -28.27
N THR A 206 14.12 0.78 -28.57
CA THR A 206 14.78 1.71 -27.66
C THR A 206 13.92 1.98 -26.43
N PHE A 207 12.59 2.12 -26.59
CA PHE A 207 11.67 2.24 -25.46
C PHE A 207 11.81 1.04 -24.51
N ILE A 208 11.65 -0.18 -25.04
CA ILE A 208 11.77 -1.44 -24.30
C ILE A 208 13.12 -1.53 -23.61
N PHE A 209 14.21 -1.21 -24.31
CA PHE A 209 15.54 -1.23 -23.71
C PHE A 209 15.64 -0.31 -22.51
N PHE A 210 15.21 0.96 -22.63
CA PHE A 210 15.27 1.91 -21.53
C PHE A 210 14.35 1.53 -20.37
N THR A 211 13.12 1.08 -20.63
CA THR A 211 12.17 0.73 -19.56
C THR A 211 12.55 -0.58 -18.88
N ALA A 212 13.00 -1.60 -19.63
CA ALA A 212 13.48 -2.85 -19.06
C ALA A 212 14.76 -2.64 -18.24
N PHE A 213 15.69 -1.81 -18.73
CA PHE A 213 16.89 -1.45 -18.00
C PHE A 213 16.59 -0.67 -16.71
N ALA A 214 15.71 0.33 -16.77
CA ALA A 214 15.28 1.08 -15.60
C ALA A 214 14.60 0.16 -14.56
N PHE A 215 13.71 -0.73 -15.02
CA PHE A 215 13.05 -1.71 -14.16
C PHE A 215 14.05 -2.69 -13.52
N LEU A 216 15.01 -3.21 -14.29
CA LEU A 216 16.04 -4.11 -13.76
C LEU A 216 16.91 -3.41 -12.70
N ASN A 217 17.35 -2.18 -12.96
CA ASN A 217 18.12 -1.40 -11.99
C ASN A 217 17.30 -1.08 -10.72
N MET A 218 15.99 -0.91 -10.86
CA MET A 218 15.08 -0.78 -9.72
C MET A 218 15.10 -2.02 -8.84
N VAL A 219 14.93 -3.21 -9.45
CA VAL A 219 14.93 -4.49 -8.74
C VAL A 219 16.26 -4.73 -8.06
N ILE A 220 17.37 -4.53 -8.77
CA ILE A 220 18.73 -4.64 -8.22
C ILE A 220 18.90 -3.65 -7.06
N GLY A 221 18.47 -2.40 -7.23
CA GLY A 221 18.56 -1.38 -6.18
C GLY A 221 17.78 -1.74 -4.92
N ILE A 222 16.58 -2.31 -5.05
CA ILE A 222 15.81 -2.80 -3.90
C ILE A 222 16.52 -3.98 -3.24
N VAL A 223 16.92 -4.99 -4.02
CA VAL A 223 17.55 -6.22 -3.50
C VAL A 223 18.85 -5.88 -2.77
N VAL A 224 19.73 -5.09 -3.40
CA VAL A 224 20.98 -4.63 -2.79
C VAL A 224 20.68 -3.79 -1.54
N GLY A 225 19.71 -2.89 -1.58
CA GLY A 225 19.34 -2.09 -0.42
C GLY A 225 18.85 -2.93 0.76
N VAL A 226 18.09 -4.00 0.51
CA VAL A 226 17.65 -4.93 1.56
C VAL A 226 18.82 -5.77 2.08
N MET A 227 19.69 -6.27 1.19
CA MET A 227 20.87 -7.04 1.57
C MET A 227 21.85 -6.21 2.42
N ASP A 228 22.10 -4.96 2.04
CA ASP A 228 22.97 -4.06 2.80
C ASP A 228 22.39 -3.78 4.20
N GLU A 229 21.07 -3.57 4.32
CA GLU A 229 20.40 -3.41 5.61
C GLU A 229 20.48 -4.67 6.49
N GLU A 230 20.33 -5.86 5.91
CA GLU A 230 20.46 -7.14 6.61
C GLU A 230 21.89 -7.38 7.08
N MET A 231 22.88 -7.22 6.19
CA MET A 231 24.29 -7.36 6.52
C MET A 231 24.73 -6.37 7.61
N HIS A 232 24.23 -5.13 7.57
CA HIS A 232 24.54 -4.14 8.60
C HIS A 232 23.95 -4.53 9.96
N LYS A 233 22.75 -5.12 10.00
CA LYS A 233 22.15 -5.66 11.24
C LYS A 233 22.93 -6.84 11.78
N GLU A 234 23.45 -7.72 10.92
CA GLU A 234 24.29 -8.84 11.34
C GLU A 234 25.63 -8.38 11.92
N ARG A 235 26.28 -7.39 11.29
CA ARG A 235 27.53 -6.81 11.81
C ARG A 235 27.36 -6.28 13.23
N LEU A 236 26.29 -5.53 13.47
CA LEU A 236 25.98 -4.99 14.80
C LEU A 236 25.69 -6.08 15.85
N LYS A 237 25.25 -7.28 15.45
CA LYS A 237 25.11 -8.42 16.37
C LYS A 237 26.45 -9.12 16.64
N SER A 238 27.38 -9.06 15.69
CA SER A 238 28.72 -9.67 15.82
C SER A 238 29.75 -8.78 16.50
N GLU A 239 29.51 -7.47 16.59
CA GLU A 239 30.36 -6.57 17.37
C GLU A 239 30.15 -6.83 18.87
N PRO A 240 31.23 -6.98 19.67
CA PRO A 240 31.11 -7.17 21.11
C PRO A 240 30.37 -5.98 21.72
N SER A 241 29.39 -6.27 22.58
CA SER A 241 28.56 -5.23 23.17
C SER A 241 29.42 -4.24 23.95
N MET A 242 28.96 -2.99 24.10
CA MET A 242 29.68 -1.98 24.89
C MET A 242 30.03 -2.48 26.31
N ASN A 243 29.20 -3.36 26.87
CA ASN A 243 29.45 -3.99 28.17
C ASN A 243 30.61 -5.00 28.10
N GLU A 244 30.66 -5.82 27.04
CA GLU A 244 31.76 -6.77 26.82
C GLU A 244 33.10 -6.04 26.57
N LEU A 245 33.07 -4.93 25.83
CA LEU A 245 34.24 -4.07 25.64
C LEU A 245 34.69 -3.42 26.95
N GLN A 246 33.76 -2.95 27.79
CA GLN A 246 34.08 -2.40 29.11
C GLN A 246 34.70 -3.45 30.03
N ASP A 247 34.18 -4.67 30.03
CA ASP A 247 34.73 -5.79 30.79
C ASP A 247 36.14 -6.17 30.30
N GLN A 248 36.37 -6.21 28.98
CA GLN A 248 37.70 -6.42 28.41
C GLN A 248 38.69 -5.32 28.80
N ILE A 249 38.28 -4.04 28.74
CA ILE A 249 39.13 -2.91 29.15
C ILE A 249 39.46 -3.00 30.64
N LYS A 250 38.49 -3.39 31.47
CA LYS A 250 38.68 -3.54 32.92
C LYS A 250 39.65 -4.69 33.22
N ASP A 251 39.53 -5.81 32.52
CA ASP A 251 40.44 -6.95 32.63
C ASP A 251 41.87 -6.56 32.21
N ILE A 252 42.03 -5.91 31.04
CA ILE A 252 43.33 -5.42 30.56
C ILE A 252 43.96 -4.43 31.56
N ARG A 253 43.17 -3.48 32.10
CA ARG A 253 43.67 -2.57 33.15
C ARG A 253 44.15 -3.33 34.39
N GLY A 254 43.42 -4.37 34.79
CA GLY A 254 43.82 -5.25 35.88
C GLY A 254 45.15 -5.95 35.61
N GLN A 255 45.33 -6.52 34.41
CA GLN A 255 46.58 -7.19 34.01
C GLN A 255 47.76 -6.22 33.96
N ILE A 256 47.58 -5.01 33.41
CA ILE A 256 48.62 -3.96 33.37
C ILE A 256 49.04 -3.57 34.79
N GLN A 257 48.09 -3.39 35.71
CA GLN A 257 48.41 -3.05 37.09
C GLN A 257 49.25 -4.15 37.77
N ILE A 258 48.90 -5.43 37.54
CA ILE A 258 49.67 -6.57 38.07
C ILE A 258 51.10 -6.58 37.51
N LEU A 259 51.29 -6.22 36.23
CA LEU A 259 52.63 -6.14 35.62
C LEU A 259 53.46 -5.00 36.21
N ILE A 260 52.87 -3.81 36.38
CA ILE A 260 53.52 -2.66 37.02
C ILE A 260 53.92 -3.00 38.46
N ASP A 261 53.05 -3.66 39.21
CA ASP A 261 53.32 -4.05 40.60
C ASP A 261 54.42 -5.13 40.70
N ARG A 262 54.59 -5.97 39.67
CA ARG A 262 55.70 -6.94 39.58
C ARG A 262 57.02 -6.27 39.25
N GLU A 263 57.02 -5.31 38.33
CA GLU A 263 58.21 -4.55 37.94
C GLU A 263 58.73 -3.70 39.12
N ASN A 264 57.84 -3.07 39.88
CA ASN A 264 58.20 -2.29 41.08
C ASN A 264 58.72 -3.15 42.27
N LYS A 265 58.56 -4.47 42.22
CA LYS A 265 59.05 -5.42 43.24
C LYS A 265 60.34 -6.15 42.81
N SER A 266 60.79 -5.93 41.58
CA SER A 266 62.09 -6.36 41.04
C SER A 266 63.17 -5.30 41.28
#